data_AF-A0A164K352-F1
#
_entry.id   AF-A0A164K352-F1
#
_cell.length_a   1.000
_cell.length_b   1.000
_cell.length_c   1.000
_cell.angle_alpha   90.00
_cell.angle_beta   90.00
_cell.angle_gamma   90.00
#
_symmetry.space_group_name_H-M   'P 1'
#
loop_
_entity.id
_entity.type
_entity.pdbx_description
1 polymer ?
#
loop_
_entity_poly.entity_id
_entity_poly.type
_entity_poly.pdbx_seq_one_letter_code
_entity_poly.pdbx_strand_id
1 'polypeptide(L)'
;MQQRGPSIVNLDFVRLSNFQSSIPLQGRRFRIIFINNQTMAPRRQMTDAEKAEKNRKQREKRAQEDPEAREKRLQDNRARAQYVRDEKKQRLDQEVQRQIPDEVDRQARLEEEAQRRKVNRAQEPAEVQQARLQEQALRQQALREEENEDERRARLRDQATRQQAIRNAETDDERRVRMIEDNLRHQVLRAQETEEERSSRVMVDAMRHQALRAQETVEERVSRAIVDRLRHEIYLNEETNEEAEGRREVHRELMATCRNIENEEERDERREESRLRMERLREEREEDEELLRAMNALEHVEIIPIETEEERTFREELLAARNRAGVPRTHRAACKTLTSENRVPLHDCGEMTVTCGECNARHFKGVRPSDKKFTQCCAKGKVILPPPKECPQLLAKLLQNDHPKAKAF
;
A
#
# COMPACT_ATOMS: atom_id res chain seq x y z
N MET A 1 22.02 29.23 39.12
CA MET A 1 23.28 28.94 39.85
C MET A 1 24.17 28.15 38.88
N GLN A 2 25.14 28.82 38.25
CA GLN A 2 26.59 28.70 38.51
C GLN A 2 27.12 27.26 38.36
N GLN A 3 28.20 26.93 37.64
CA GLN A 3 29.17 27.68 36.83
C GLN A 3 29.99 26.66 36.01
N ARG A 4 30.64 27.17 34.95
CA ARG A 4 31.57 26.51 34.02
C ARG A 4 32.97 26.27 34.63
N GLY A 5 33.72 25.34 34.04
CA GLY A 5 35.19 25.41 34.00
C GLY A 5 35.89 24.14 33.48
N PRO A 6 36.58 24.18 32.32
CA PRO A 6 37.47 23.11 31.85
C PRO A 6 38.94 23.40 32.14
N SER A 7 39.72 22.33 32.36
CA SER A 7 41.15 22.33 32.70
C SER A 7 42.04 22.25 31.44
N ILE A 8 43.06 23.11 31.41
CA ILE A 8 44.27 23.14 30.55
C ILE A 8 45.24 22.06 31.13
N VAL A 9 46.14 21.32 30.46
CA VAL A 9 47.44 21.57 29.75
C VAL A 9 47.96 20.14 29.34
N ASN A 10 48.75 19.81 28.32
CA ASN A 10 50.06 20.29 27.86
C ASN A 10 50.38 19.68 26.47
N LEU A 11 51.03 20.44 25.59
CA LEU A 11 51.68 19.96 24.37
C LEU A 11 53.19 19.91 24.62
N ASP A 12 53.79 18.73 24.46
CA ASP A 12 55.25 18.56 24.48
C ASP A 12 55.87 18.73 23.10
N PHE A 13 57.06 19.31 23.15
CA PHE A 13 57.88 19.84 22.07
C PHE A 13 59.03 18.86 21.81
N VAL A 14 59.20 18.35 20.59
CA VAL A 14 60.42 17.61 20.19
C VAL A 14 61.07 18.25 18.97
N ARG A 15 62.36 18.52 19.16
CA ARG A 15 63.34 19.21 18.31
C ARG A 15 63.60 18.53 16.97
N LEU A 16 63.74 19.35 15.93
CA LEU A 16 64.51 19.07 14.72
C LEU A 16 65.96 19.51 14.93
N SER A 17 66.92 18.67 14.52
CA SER A 17 68.35 18.97 14.53
C SER A 17 68.96 18.81 13.15
N ASN A 18 69.77 19.82 12.80
CA ASN A 18 70.99 19.76 11.99
C ASN A 18 70.90 19.43 10.49
N PHE A 19 71.23 20.41 9.65
CA PHE A 19 72.15 20.20 8.53
C PHE A 19 73.00 21.47 8.30
N GLN A 20 74.33 21.30 8.40
CA GLN A 20 75.36 22.29 8.11
C GLN A 20 75.59 22.37 6.60
N SER A 21 75.80 23.57 6.07
CA SER A 21 76.53 23.76 4.82
C SER A 21 77.42 25.00 4.90
N SER A 22 78.72 24.77 4.90
CA SER A 22 79.81 25.72 4.90
C SER A 22 80.26 26.05 3.47
N ILE A 23 80.32 27.33 3.10
CA ILE A 23 81.16 27.84 2.00
C ILE A 23 81.80 29.17 2.45
N PRO A 24 83.13 29.35 2.30
CA PRO A 24 83.83 30.57 2.69
C PRO A 24 84.07 31.49 1.49
N LEU A 25 83.84 32.80 1.63
CA LEU A 25 84.38 33.80 0.71
C LEU A 25 84.93 35.00 1.48
N GLN A 26 86.23 35.22 1.25
CA GLN A 26 87.06 36.27 1.80
C GLN A 26 86.68 37.66 1.25
N GLY A 27 86.86 38.66 2.10
CA GLY A 27 87.43 39.94 1.69
C GLY A 27 86.55 40.91 0.90
N ARG A 28 85.61 41.60 1.56
CA ARG A 28 85.22 42.97 1.20
C ARG A 28 85.05 43.81 2.47
N ARG A 29 85.91 44.82 2.64
CA ARG A 29 85.80 45.84 3.69
C ARG A 29 84.59 46.73 3.40
N PHE A 30 83.44 46.40 3.99
CA PHE A 30 82.31 47.32 4.09
C PHE A 30 82.56 48.26 5.28
N ARG A 31 82.78 49.55 5.02
CA ARG A 31 82.63 50.59 6.03
C ARG A 31 81.13 50.74 6.29
N ILE A 32 80.62 50.01 7.29
CA ILE A 32 79.31 50.27 7.87
C ILE A 32 79.47 51.49 8.76
N ILE A 33 78.85 52.60 8.36
CA ILE A 33 78.63 53.75 9.24
C ILE A 33 77.63 53.27 10.29
N PHE A 34 78.11 53.04 11.52
CA PHE A 34 77.25 52.83 12.67
C PHE A 34 76.51 54.14 12.95
N ILE A 35 75.27 54.25 12.47
CA ILE A 35 74.32 55.20 13.07
C ILE A 35 74.04 54.64 14.47
N ASN A 36 74.46 55.37 15.50
CA ASN A 36 74.13 55.09 16.89
C ASN A 36 72.60 55.11 17.07
N ASN A 37 71.96 53.95 16.88
CA ASN A 37 70.65 53.72 17.46
C ASN A 37 70.86 53.54 18.96
N GLN A 38 70.59 54.60 19.70
CA GLN A 38 70.42 54.52 21.15
C GLN A 38 69.54 53.31 21.45
N THR A 39 70.09 52.38 22.21
CA THR A 39 69.41 51.22 22.76
C THR A 39 68.25 51.70 23.63
N MET A 40 67.04 51.70 23.06
CA MET A 40 65.82 51.84 23.84
C MET A 40 65.79 50.70 24.87
N ALA A 41 65.81 51.05 26.15
CA ALA A 41 65.76 50.10 27.25
C ALA A 41 64.54 49.15 27.09
N PRO A 42 64.66 47.86 27.45
CA PRO A 42 63.57 46.91 27.33
C PRO A 42 62.37 47.39 28.14
N ARG A 43 61.23 47.53 27.46
CA ARG A 43 59.99 48.04 28.03
C ARG A 43 59.53 47.09 29.14
N ARG A 44 59.66 47.51 30.40
CA ARG A 44 59.18 46.77 31.59
C ARG A 44 57.73 46.35 31.36
N GLN A 45 57.48 45.04 31.37
CA GLN A 45 56.12 44.51 31.26
C GLN A 45 55.37 44.84 32.55
N MET A 46 54.27 45.59 32.44
CA MET A 46 53.45 45.90 33.61
C MET A 46 52.82 44.62 34.14
N THR A 47 52.75 44.50 35.46
CA THR A 47 52.02 43.43 36.14
C THR A 47 50.51 43.58 35.89
N ASP A 48 49.76 42.48 36.03
CA ASP A 48 48.32 42.53 35.77
C ASP A 48 47.56 43.44 36.76
N ALA A 49 48.08 43.57 37.98
CA ALA A 49 47.61 44.54 38.96
C ALA A 49 47.86 46.00 38.51
N GLU A 50 49.05 46.32 38.01
CA GLU A 50 49.37 47.65 37.45
C GLU A 50 48.52 47.97 36.20
N LYS A 51 48.22 46.96 35.36
CA LYS A 51 47.30 47.11 34.21
C LYS A 51 45.87 47.38 34.68
N ALA A 52 45.39 46.64 35.69
CA ALA A 52 44.05 46.82 36.25
C ALA A 52 43.88 48.22 36.89
N GLU A 53 44.88 48.68 37.64
CA GLU A 53 44.92 50.02 38.25
C GLU A 53 44.90 51.12 37.18
N LYS A 54 45.72 50.97 36.13
CA LYS A 54 45.73 51.91 35.01
C LYS A 54 44.40 51.92 34.26
N ASN A 55 43.78 50.76 34.07
CA ASN A 55 42.44 50.64 33.48
C ASN A 55 41.36 51.28 34.36
N ARG A 56 41.44 51.15 35.70
CA ARG A 56 40.51 51.80 36.65
C ARG A 56 40.61 53.31 36.54
N LYS A 57 41.82 53.88 36.63
CA LYS A 57 42.07 55.33 36.46
C LYS A 57 41.60 55.84 35.09
N GLN A 58 41.75 55.03 34.04
CA GLN A 58 41.27 55.39 32.72
C GLN A 58 39.74 55.29 32.58
N ARG A 59 39.06 54.44 33.35
CA ARG A 59 37.59 54.38 33.41
C ARG A 59 37.02 55.56 34.20
N GLU A 60 37.65 55.94 35.31
CA GLU A 60 37.29 57.13 36.09
C GLU A 60 37.43 58.41 35.26
N LYS A 61 38.54 58.57 34.54
CA LYS A 61 38.70 59.68 33.57
C LYS A 61 37.63 59.67 32.47
N ARG A 62 37.25 58.49 31.98
CA ARG A 62 36.18 58.33 30.98
C ARG A 62 34.79 58.66 31.52
N ALA A 63 34.57 58.57 32.82
CA ALA A 63 33.29 58.85 33.47
C ALA A 63 33.08 60.36 33.73
N GLN A 64 34.16 61.14 33.81
CA GLN A 64 34.16 62.60 34.01
C GLN A 64 34.23 63.40 32.69
N GLU A 65 34.16 62.73 31.54
CA GLU A 65 34.25 63.38 30.23
C GLU A 65 32.92 63.99 29.78
N ASP A 66 33.04 65.17 29.18
CA ASP A 66 31.94 65.87 28.53
C ASP A 66 31.36 65.07 27.34
N PRO A 67 30.03 65.12 27.07
CA PRO A 67 29.37 64.27 26.07
C PRO A 67 29.96 64.41 24.67
N GLU A 68 30.34 65.63 24.27
CA GLU A 68 30.90 65.92 22.94
C GLU A 68 32.30 65.30 22.77
N ALA A 69 33.13 65.36 23.82
CA ALA A 69 34.44 64.71 23.86
C ALA A 69 34.33 63.17 23.85
N ARG A 70 33.31 62.61 24.51
CA ARG A 70 33.02 61.17 24.49
C ARG A 70 32.60 60.69 23.10
N GLU A 71 31.72 61.43 22.43
CA GLU A 71 31.26 61.11 21.07
C GLU A 71 32.40 61.16 20.07
N LYS A 72 33.21 62.23 20.08
CA LYS A 72 34.39 62.36 19.21
C LYS A 72 35.34 61.18 19.32
N ARG A 73 35.65 60.72 20.54
CA ARG A 73 36.50 59.52 20.70
C ARG A 73 35.85 58.24 20.23
N LEU A 74 34.54 58.07 20.43
CA LEU A 74 33.83 56.90 19.93
C LEU A 74 33.82 56.89 18.41
N GLN A 75 33.66 58.05 17.78
CA GLN A 75 33.79 58.24 16.33
C GLN A 75 35.21 57.93 15.85
N ASP A 76 36.24 58.44 16.52
CA ASP A 76 37.64 58.13 16.23
C ASP A 76 37.95 56.63 16.42
N ASN A 77 37.37 56.00 17.44
CA ASN A 77 37.52 54.57 17.69
C ASN A 77 36.83 53.74 16.60
N ARG A 78 35.63 54.14 16.17
CA ARG A 78 34.91 53.53 15.04
C ARG A 78 35.69 53.71 13.74
N ALA A 79 36.23 54.90 13.46
CA ALA A 79 37.05 55.17 12.28
C ALA A 79 38.34 54.35 12.28
N ARG A 80 39.01 54.23 13.43
CA ARG A 80 40.18 53.34 13.57
C ARG A 80 39.81 51.86 13.39
N ALA A 81 38.69 51.42 13.94
CA ALA A 81 38.21 50.05 13.75
C ALA A 81 37.82 49.78 12.29
N GLN A 82 37.24 50.77 11.60
CA GLN A 82 36.96 50.72 10.16
C GLN A 82 38.25 50.55 9.37
N TYR A 83 39.22 51.44 9.59
CA TYR A 83 40.53 51.40 8.93
C TYR A 83 41.23 50.05 9.11
N VAL A 84 41.28 49.51 10.32
CA VAL A 84 41.89 48.20 10.60
C VAL A 84 41.15 47.05 9.90
N ARG A 85 39.81 47.12 9.81
CA ARG A 85 39.02 46.12 9.07
C ARG A 85 39.30 46.18 7.58
N ASP A 86 39.33 47.39 7.01
CA ASP A 86 39.57 47.62 5.59
C ASP A 86 41.01 47.23 5.21
N GLU A 87 41.99 47.55 6.04
CA GLU A 87 43.38 47.12 5.88
C GLU A 87 43.52 45.59 5.96
N LYS A 88 42.86 44.94 6.92
CA LYS A 88 42.85 43.47 7.02
C LYS A 88 42.18 42.83 5.80
N LYS A 89 41.09 43.43 5.30
CA LYS A 89 40.41 42.98 4.08
C LYS A 89 41.32 43.13 2.86
N GLN A 90 41.95 44.29 2.69
CA GLN A 90 42.92 44.51 1.59
C GLN A 90 44.09 43.53 1.64
N ARG A 91 44.59 43.19 2.83
CA ARG A 91 45.65 42.18 2.99
C ARG A 91 45.17 40.79 2.57
N LEU A 92 43.97 40.39 2.96
CA LEU A 92 43.36 39.13 2.53
C LEU A 92 43.10 39.11 1.03
N ASP A 93 42.57 40.19 0.46
CA ASP A 93 42.31 40.30 -0.97
C ASP A 93 43.61 40.24 -1.79
N GLN A 94 44.69 40.87 -1.31
CA GLN A 94 46.03 40.75 -1.90
C GLN A 94 46.60 39.34 -1.79
N GLU A 95 46.34 38.62 -0.69
CA GLU A 95 46.81 37.24 -0.50
C GLU A 95 46.05 36.26 -1.40
N VAL A 96 44.72 36.42 -1.52
CA VAL A 96 43.89 35.69 -2.48
C VAL A 96 44.34 35.98 -3.91
N GLN A 97 44.59 37.24 -4.26
CA GLN A 97 45.11 37.60 -5.60
C GLN A 97 46.50 37.04 -5.90
N ARG A 98 47.35 36.79 -4.89
CA ARG A 98 48.64 36.12 -5.09
C ARG A 98 48.48 34.61 -5.29
N GLN A 99 47.49 33.99 -4.63
CA GLN A 99 47.25 32.55 -4.73
C GLN A 99 46.51 32.15 -6.01
N ILE A 100 45.67 33.03 -6.59
CA ILE A 100 44.91 32.73 -7.82
C ILE A 100 45.82 32.41 -9.03
N PRO A 101 46.84 33.22 -9.38
CA PRO A 101 47.73 32.91 -10.50
C PRO A 101 48.46 31.58 -10.33
N ASP A 102 48.95 31.28 -9.13
CA ASP A 102 49.66 30.03 -8.82
C ASP A 102 48.72 28.81 -8.90
N GLU A 103 47.46 28.96 -8.48
CA GLU A 103 46.45 27.90 -8.56
C GLU A 103 45.99 27.66 -10.01
N VAL A 104 45.79 28.73 -10.79
CA VAL A 104 45.45 28.64 -12.23
C VAL A 104 46.60 27.99 -13.01
N ASP A 105 47.85 28.37 -12.73
CA ASP A 105 49.03 27.78 -13.36
C ASP A 105 49.23 26.30 -12.93
N ARG A 106 48.95 25.97 -11.67
CA ARG A 106 48.89 24.58 -11.20
C ARG A 106 47.80 23.80 -11.94
N GLN A 107 46.61 24.36 -12.10
CA GLN A 107 45.50 23.71 -12.81
C GLN A 107 45.86 23.48 -14.28
N ALA A 108 46.42 24.48 -14.97
CA ALA A 108 46.85 24.36 -16.36
C ALA A 108 47.86 23.22 -16.56
N ARG A 109 48.86 23.10 -15.66
CA ARG A 109 49.81 21.98 -15.70
C ARG A 109 49.14 20.62 -15.51
N LEU A 110 48.21 20.53 -14.56
CA LEU A 110 47.47 19.28 -14.29
C LEU A 110 46.58 18.90 -15.48
N GLU A 111 45.96 19.88 -16.14
CA GLU A 111 45.17 19.67 -17.35
C GLU A 111 46.03 19.18 -18.51
N GLU A 112 47.20 19.80 -18.72
CA GLU A 112 48.14 19.36 -19.76
C GLU A 112 48.60 17.92 -19.51
N GLU A 113 48.96 17.59 -18.26
CA GLU A 113 49.36 16.23 -17.90
C GLU A 113 48.20 15.22 -18.05
N ALA A 114 46.99 15.59 -17.64
CA ALA A 114 45.80 14.78 -17.85
C ALA A 114 45.55 14.51 -19.34
N GLN A 115 45.75 15.51 -20.20
CA GLN A 115 45.62 15.38 -21.65
C GLN A 115 46.69 14.46 -22.24
N ARG A 116 47.96 14.63 -21.84
CA ARG A 116 49.05 13.72 -22.23
C ARG A 116 48.74 12.27 -21.83
N ARG A 117 48.29 12.05 -20.59
CA ARG A 117 47.89 10.71 -20.11
C ARG A 117 46.71 10.15 -20.89
N LYS A 118 45.72 10.97 -21.24
CA LYS A 118 44.56 10.56 -22.04
C LYS A 118 44.98 10.11 -23.44
N VAL A 119 45.85 10.88 -24.11
CA VAL A 119 46.39 10.52 -25.43
C VAL A 119 47.20 9.24 -25.37
N ASN A 120 48.10 9.11 -24.39
CA ASN A 120 48.88 7.89 -24.21
C ASN A 120 47.98 6.67 -23.97
N ARG A 121 46.95 6.78 -23.12
CA ARG A 121 45.98 5.70 -22.86
C ARG A 121 45.15 5.33 -24.10
N ALA A 122 44.85 6.28 -24.98
CA ALA A 122 44.11 6.03 -26.20
C ALA A 122 44.95 5.30 -27.26
N GLN A 123 46.28 5.43 -27.18
CA GLN A 123 47.25 4.78 -28.07
C GLN A 123 47.85 3.49 -27.47
N GLU A 124 47.44 3.12 -26.24
CA GLU A 124 47.91 1.90 -25.57
C GLU A 124 47.47 0.66 -26.38
N PRO A 125 48.39 -0.27 -26.72
CA PRO A 125 47.99 -1.57 -27.27
C PRO A 125 47.27 -2.40 -26.19
N ALA A 126 46.39 -3.31 -26.63
CA ALA A 126 45.50 -4.07 -25.76
C ALA A 126 46.24 -4.86 -24.65
N GLU A 127 47.41 -5.42 -24.97
CA GLU A 127 48.25 -6.16 -24.01
C GLU A 127 48.77 -5.27 -22.88
N VAL A 128 49.23 -4.06 -23.21
CA VAL A 128 49.71 -3.08 -22.23
C VAL A 128 48.54 -2.55 -21.40
N GLN A 129 47.39 -2.31 -22.03
CA GLN A 129 46.17 -1.94 -21.32
C GLN A 129 45.75 -3.02 -20.31
N GLN A 130 45.77 -4.29 -20.73
CA GLN A 130 45.43 -5.42 -19.87
C GLN A 130 46.42 -5.56 -18.71
N ALA A 131 47.73 -5.47 -18.97
CA ALA A 131 48.75 -5.54 -17.92
C ALA A 131 48.58 -4.40 -16.89
N ARG A 132 48.31 -3.17 -17.35
CA ARG A 132 48.04 -2.01 -16.49
C ARG A 132 46.80 -2.20 -15.61
N LEU A 133 45.72 -2.75 -16.19
CA LEU A 133 44.48 -3.04 -15.45
C LEU A 133 44.68 -4.17 -14.43
N GLN A 134 45.42 -5.22 -14.78
CA GLN A 134 45.78 -6.30 -13.88
C GLN A 134 46.64 -5.80 -12.72
N GLU A 135 47.67 -5.02 -12.99
CA GLU A 135 48.53 -4.43 -11.97
C GLU A 135 47.74 -3.48 -11.05
N GLN A 136 46.81 -2.69 -11.61
CA GLN A 136 45.90 -1.86 -10.81
C GLN A 136 44.96 -2.70 -9.93
N ALA A 137 44.42 -3.80 -10.45
CA ALA A 137 43.57 -4.71 -9.68
C ALA A 137 44.34 -5.35 -8.52
N LEU A 138 45.57 -5.82 -8.76
CA LEU A 138 46.44 -6.40 -7.74
C LEU A 138 46.80 -5.38 -6.65
N ARG A 139 47.19 -4.15 -7.03
CA ARG A 139 47.43 -3.08 -6.05
C ARG A 139 46.19 -2.77 -5.20
N GLN A 140 45.01 -2.70 -5.84
CA GLN A 140 43.78 -2.49 -5.09
C GLN A 140 43.48 -3.66 -4.15
N GLN A 141 43.68 -4.91 -4.60
CA GLN A 141 43.48 -6.07 -3.76
C GLN A 141 44.40 -6.05 -2.53
N ALA A 142 45.69 -5.78 -2.71
CA ALA A 142 46.64 -5.64 -1.59
C ALA A 142 46.18 -4.58 -0.58
N LEU A 143 45.76 -3.40 -1.06
CA LEU A 143 45.20 -2.35 -0.20
C LEU A 143 43.91 -2.78 0.53
N ARG A 144 43.09 -3.68 -0.06
CA ARG A 144 41.88 -4.21 0.61
C ARG A 144 42.21 -5.28 1.65
N GLU A 145 43.30 -6.02 1.45
CA GLU A 145 43.76 -7.06 2.38
C GLU A 145 44.44 -6.44 3.62
N GLU A 146 45.12 -5.32 3.46
CA GLU A 146 45.76 -4.56 4.54
C GLU A 146 44.81 -3.62 5.30
N GLU A 147 43.58 -3.44 4.81
CA GLU A 147 42.58 -2.51 5.35
C GLU A 147 42.10 -2.93 6.74
N ASN A 148 42.11 -1.99 7.69
CA ASN A 148 41.52 -2.24 9.01
C ASN A 148 39.98 -2.18 9.00
N GLU A 149 39.33 -2.63 10.07
CA GLU A 149 37.86 -2.64 10.11
C GLU A 149 37.21 -1.25 9.95
N ASP A 150 37.83 -0.20 10.51
CA ASP A 150 37.28 1.15 10.48
C ASP A 150 37.38 1.78 9.09
N GLU A 151 38.51 1.59 8.42
CA GLU A 151 38.74 1.93 7.02
C GLU A 151 37.77 1.17 6.12
N ARG A 152 37.60 -0.14 6.35
CA ARG A 152 36.61 -0.96 5.63
C ARG A 152 35.20 -0.44 5.79
N ARG A 153 34.80 -0.11 7.02
CA ARG A 153 33.48 0.49 7.32
C ARG A 153 33.34 1.86 6.68
N ALA A 154 34.38 2.69 6.66
CA ALA A 154 34.36 4.01 6.04
C ALA A 154 34.21 3.90 4.51
N ARG A 155 35.00 3.02 3.86
CA ARG A 155 34.92 2.75 2.42
C ARG A 155 33.56 2.20 2.02
N LEU A 156 33.00 1.25 2.77
CA LEU A 156 31.68 0.68 2.49
C LEU A 156 30.57 1.72 2.66
N ARG A 157 30.66 2.60 3.67
CA ARG A 157 29.73 3.72 3.85
C ARG A 157 29.80 4.69 2.66
N ASP A 158 31.00 5.08 2.25
CA ASP A 158 31.24 5.96 1.11
C ASP A 158 30.83 5.32 -0.24
N GLN A 159 30.96 4.00 -0.36
CA GLN A 159 30.43 3.25 -1.50
C GLN A 159 28.89 3.26 -1.50
N ALA A 160 28.25 3.04 -0.35
CA ALA A 160 26.80 3.06 -0.22
C ALA A 160 26.21 4.45 -0.52
N THR A 161 26.85 5.53 -0.04
CA THR A 161 26.41 6.91 -0.33
C THR A 161 26.52 7.24 -1.82
N ARG A 162 27.63 6.85 -2.48
CA ARG A 162 27.75 6.99 -3.95
C ARG A 162 26.68 6.20 -4.70
N GLN A 163 26.43 4.95 -4.32
CA GLN A 163 25.38 4.15 -4.95
C GLN A 163 24.00 4.77 -4.75
N GLN A 164 23.72 5.32 -3.56
CA GLN A 164 22.47 6.02 -3.31
C GLN A 164 22.33 7.29 -4.16
N ALA A 165 23.40 8.07 -4.31
CA ALA A 165 23.41 9.25 -5.17
C ALA A 165 23.13 8.87 -6.64
N ILE A 166 23.74 7.77 -7.13
CA ILE A 166 23.46 7.24 -8.47
C ILE A 166 21.99 6.81 -8.60
N ARG A 167 21.44 6.04 -7.64
CA ARG A 167 20.02 5.63 -7.64
C ARG A 167 19.05 6.81 -7.59
N ASN A 168 19.42 7.89 -6.90
CA ASN A 168 18.60 9.10 -6.81
C ASN A 168 18.63 9.94 -8.10
N ALA A 169 19.73 9.87 -8.86
CA ALA A 169 19.87 10.53 -10.16
C ALA A 169 19.38 9.68 -11.34
N GLU A 170 19.06 8.40 -11.10
CA GLU A 170 18.57 7.44 -12.08
C GLU A 170 17.26 7.94 -12.72
N THR A 171 17.22 7.96 -14.05
CA THR A 171 15.99 8.20 -14.81
C THR A 171 15.02 7.03 -14.67
N ASP A 172 13.74 7.24 -14.98
CA ASP A 172 12.75 6.16 -14.89
C ASP A 172 13.06 4.98 -15.83
N ASP A 173 13.65 5.25 -17.01
CA ASP A 173 14.07 4.20 -17.94
C ASP A 173 15.25 3.39 -17.42
N GLU A 174 16.29 4.06 -16.90
CA GLU A 174 17.42 3.38 -16.26
C GLU A 174 16.95 2.53 -15.07
N ARG A 175 16.02 3.05 -14.27
CA ARG A 175 15.40 2.31 -13.16
C ARG A 175 14.65 1.08 -13.65
N ARG A 176 13.87 1.20 -14.72
CA ARG A 176 13.17 0.08 -15.35
C ARG A 176 14.16 -0.99 -15.81
N VAL A 177 15.22 -0.61 -16.52
CA VAL A 177 16.25 -1.53 -17.00
C VAL A 177 16.92 -2.25 -15.82
N ARG A 178 17.34 -1.51 -14.79
CA ARG A 178 17.95 -2.10 -13.58
C ARG A 178 17.02 -3.10 -12.88
N MET A 179 15.73 -2.76 -12.71
CA MET A 179 14.75 -3.67 -12.10
C MET A 179 14.52 -4.92 -12.96
N ILE A 180 14.50 -4.78 -14.29
CA ILE A 180 14.38 -5.93 -15.20
C ILE A 180 15.60 -6.84 -15.08
N GLU A 181 16.80 -6.27 -15.10
CA GLU A 181 18.03 -7.04 -14.92
C GLU A 181 18.08 -7.74 -13.56
N ASP A 182 17.72 -7.04 -12.47
CA ASP A 182 17.63 -7.64 -11.13
C ASP A 182 16.62 -8.80 -11.13
N ASN A 183 15.43 -8.64 -11.69
CA ASN A 183 14.43 -9.70 -11.77
C ASN A 183 14.93 -10.90 -12.58
N LEU A 184 15.59 -10.67 -13.72
CA LEU A 184 16.19 -11.73 -14.54
C LEU A 184 17.30 -12.48 -13.78
N ARG A 185 18.19 -11.75 -13.09
CA ARG A 185 19.21 -12.36 -12.21
C ARG A 185 18.57 -13.27 -11.16
N HIS A 186 17.52 -12.81 -10.47
CA HIS A 186 16.82 -13.61 -9.48
C HIS A 186 16.10 -14.82 -10.10
N GLN A 187 15.53 -14.70 -11.29
CA GLN A 187 14.90 -15.83 -11.99
C GLN A 187 15.92 -16.90 -12.35
N VAL A 188 17.08 -16.51 -12.88
CA VAL A 188 18.17 -17.45 -13.20
C VAL A 188 18.65 -18.17 -11.94
N LEU A 189 18.86 -17.44 -10.84
CA LEU A 189 19.26 -18.04 -9.56
C LEU A 189 18.19 -19.02 -9.04
N ARG A 190 16.90 -18.66 -9.09
CA ARG A 190 15.80 -19.55 -8.66
C ARG A 190 15.65 -20.79 -9.55
N ALA A 191 15.98 -20.69 -10.83
CA ALA A 191 15.92 -21.83 -11.76
C ALA A 191 17.07 -22.83 -11.54
N GLN A 192 18.18 -22.38 -10.97
CA GLN A 192 19.36 -23.20 -10.65
C GLN A 192 19.37 -23.67 -9.19
N GLU A 193 18.41 -23.20 -8.38
CA GLU A 193 18.28 -23.51 -6.95
C GLU A 193 18.10 -25.02 -6.74
N THR A 194 18.88 -25.59 -5.83
CA THR A 194 18.69 -26.97 -5.38
C THR A 194 17.46 -27.07 -4.45
N GLU A 195 16.90 -28.26 -4.27
CA GLU A 195 15.72 -28.43 -3.42
C GLU A 195 15.99 -28.08 -1.94
N GLU A 196 17.22 -28.28 -1.46
CA GLU A 196 17.64 -27.87 -0.11
C GLU A 196 17.71 -26.35 0.05
N GLU A 197 18.28 -25.65 -0.94
CA GLU A 197 18.32 -24.19 -0.97
C GLU A 197 16.91 -23.61 -1.05
N ARG A 198 16.05 -24.20 -1.89
CA ARG A 198 14.64 -23.82 -2.03
C ARG A 198 13.88 -23.99 -0.72
N SER A 199 14.04 -25.13 -0.07
CA SER A 199 13.41 -25.41 1.23
C SER A 199 13.87 -24.41 2.29
N SER A 200 15.17 -24.12 2.32
CA SER A 200 15.76 -23.13 3.23
C SER A 200 15.21 -21.73 2.96
N ARG A 201 15.13 -21.30 1.71
CA ARG A 201 14.58 -19.99 1.31
C ARG A 201 13.11 -19.87 1.69
N VAL A 202 12.29 -20.87 1.39
CA VAL A 202 10.86 -20.88 1.73
C VAL A 202 10.66 -20.86 3.25
N MET A 203 11.47 -21.60 4.01
CA MET A 203 11.44 -21.58 5.47
C MET A 203 11.78 -20.19 6.02
N VAL A 204 12.86 -19.56 5.52
CA VAL A 204 13.25 -18.20 5.93
C VAL A 204 12.16 -17.17 5.57
N ASP A 205 11.58 -17.26 4.38
CA ASP A 205 10.47 -16.39 3.96
C ASP A 205 9.23 -16.59 4.84
N ALA A 206 8.88 -17.83 5.19
CA ALA A 206 7.77 -18.14 6.09
C ALA A 206 8.00 -17.55 7.49
N MET A 207 9.20 -17.72 8.05
CA MET A 207 9.58 -17.12 9.34
C MET A 207 9.53 -15.60 9.30
N ARG A 208 10.02 -14.98 8.22
CA ARG A 208 9.93 -13.53 8.01
C ARG A 208 8.49 -13.05 7.96
N HIS A 209 7.61 -13.75 7.23
CA HIS A 209 6.19 -13.41 7.19
C HIS A 209 5.50 -13.60 8.55
N GLN A 210 5.86 -14.63 9.30
CA GLN A 210 5.35 -14.82 10.66
C GLN A 210 5.77 -13.67 11.59
N ALA A 211 7.05 -13.28 11.54
CA ALA A 211 7.56 -12.15 12.33
C ALA A 211 6.88 -10.82 11.96
N LEU A 212 6.67 -10.57 10.67
CA LEU A 212 5.93 -9.39 10.20
C LEU A 212 4.47 -9.42 10.70
N ARG A 213 3.76 -10.56 10.55
CA ARG A 213 2.38 -10.72 11.03
C ARG A 213 2.24 -10.57 12.55
N ALA A 214 3.26 -10.96 13.31
CA ALA A 214 3.28 -10.79 14.76
C ALA A 214 3.44 -9.32 15.20
N GLN A 215 4.06 -8.49 14.34
CA GLN A 215 4.25 -7.05 14.56
C GLN A 215 3.13 -6.20 13.94
N GLU A 216 2.22 -6.79 13.15
CA GLU A 216 1.08 -6.08 12.53
C GLU A 216 0.22 -5.41 13.61
N THR A 217 -0.08 -4.14 13.38
CA THR A 217 -1.13 -3.42 14.11
C THR A 217 -2.51 -4.00 13.77
N VAL A 218 -3.53 -3.67 14.58
CA VAL A 218 -4.90 -4.13 14.34
C VAL A 218 -5.43 -3.61 12.99
N GLU A 219 -5.08 -2.37 12.61
CA GLU A 219 -5.50 -1.77 11.34
C GLU A 219 -4.87 -2.48 10.13
N GLU A 220 -3.57 -2.80 10.21
CA GLU A 220 -2.87 -3.56 9.16
C GLU A 220 -3.44 -4.97 9.02
N ARG A 221 -3.74 -5.62 10.14
CA ARG A 221 -4.38 -6.95 10.16
C ARG A 221 -5.76 -6.93 9.51
N VAL A 222 -6.59 -5.94 9.85
CA VAL A 222 -7.93 -5.78 9.26
C VAL A 222 -7.83 -5.47 7.78
N SER A 223 -6.91 -4.59 7.38
CA SER A 223 -6.67 -4.25 5.97
C SER A 223 -6.24 -5.47 5.16
N ARG A 224 -5.31 -6.27 5.69
CA ARG A 224 -4.91 -7.54 5.07
C ARG A 224 -6.08 -8.51 4.96
N ALA A 225 -6.87 -8.68 6.02
CA ALA A 225 -8.03 -9.57 6.01
C ALA A 225 -9.11 -9.14 5.01
N ILE A 226 -9.31 -7.82 4.83
CA ILE A 226 -10.21 -7.27 3.80
C ILE A 226 -9.67 -7.59 2.40
N VAL A 227 -8.38 -7.36 2.15
CA VAL A 227 -7.76 -7.70 0.86
C VAL A 227 -7.84 -9.19 0.56
N ASP A 228 -7.59 -10.04 1.56
CA ASP A 228 -7.69 -11.50 1.41
C ASP A 228 -9.14 -11.93 1.10
N ARG A 229 -10.13 -11.33 1.77
CA ARG A 229 -11.56 -11.57 1.48
C ARG A 229 -11.92 -11.12 0.07
N LEU A 230 -11.54 -9.92 -0.34
CA LEU A 230 -11.84 -9.40 -1.68
C LEU A 230 -11.19 -10.25 -2.78
N ARG A 231 -9.96 -10.71 -2.57
CA ARG A 231 -9.30 -11.66 -3.50
C ARG A 231 -10.09 -12.96 -3.60
N HIS A 232 -10.57 -13.48 -2.48
CA HIS A 232 -11.39 -14.69 -2.47
C HIS A 232 -12.73 -14.49 -3.17
N GLU A 233 -13.40 -13.35 -2.96
CA GLU A 233 -14.66 -13.01 -3.64
C GLU A 233 -14.46 -12.87 -5.16
N ILE A 234 -13.38 -12.22 -5.60
CA ILE A 234 -13.03 -12.14 -7.03
C ILE A 234 -12.84 -13.53 -7.61
N TYR A 235 -12.07 -14.39 -6.93
CA TYR A 235 -11.90 -15.79 -7.34
C TYR A 235 -13.24 -16.52 -7.46
N LEU A 236 -14.14 -16.41 -6.47
CA LEU A 236 -15.45 -17.07 -6.51
C LEU A 236 -16.36 -16.54 -7.64
N ASN A 237 -16.25 -15.27 -8.01
CA ASN A 237 -17.03 -14.69 -9.10
C ASN A 237 -16.52 -15.10 -10.48
N GLU A 238 -15.21 -15.33 -10.61
CA GLU A 238 -14.55 -15.80 -11.83
C GLU A 238 -14.53 -17.33 -11.93
N GLU A 239 -14.85 -18.03 -10.84
CA GLU A 239 -14.81 -19.49 -10.72
C GLU A 239 -15.75 -20.17 -11.74
N THR A 240 -15.20 -21.08 -12.52
CA THR A 240 -15.99 -21.94 -13.40
C THR A 240 -16.77 -22.99 -12.59
N ASN A 241 -17.84 -23.55 -13.16
CA ASN A 241 -18.61 -24.59 -12.47
C ASN A 241 -17.77 -25.81 -12.09
N GLU A 242 -16.82 -26.22 -12.95
CA GLU A 242 -15.92 -27.35 -12.69
C GLU A 242 -14.99 -27.06 -11.50
N GLU A 243 -14.41 -25.85 -11.44
CA GLU A 243 -13.58 -25.41 -10.31
C GLU A 243 -14.39 -25.33 -9.01
N ALA A 244 -15.63 -24.82 -9.08
CA ALA A 244 -16.53 -24.75 -7.93
C ALA A 244 -16.91 -26.14 -7.41
N GLU A 245 -17.15 -27.10 -8.29
CA GLU A 245 -17.39 -28.49 -7.92
C GLU A 245 -16.17 -29.12 -7.27
N GLY A 246 -14.97 -28.92 -7.85
CA GLY A 246 -13.71 -29.37 -7.27
C GLY A 246 -13.46 -28.80 -5.88
N ARG A 247 -13.68 -27.48 -5.68
CA ARG A 247 -13.57 -26.85 -4.36
C ARG A 247 -14.55 -27.43 -3.34
N ARG A 248 -15.81 -27.67 -3.75
CA ARG A 248 -16.82 -28.30 -2.88
C ARG A 248 -16.46 -29.75 -2.56
N GLU A 249 -15.85 -30.48 -3.50
CA GLU A 249 -15.36 -31.84 -3.29
C GLU A 249 -14.24 -31.88 -2.28
N VAL A 250 -13.19 -31.06 -2.47
CA VAL A 250 -12.09 -30.91 -1.50
C VAL A 250 -12.63 -30.52 -0.12
N HIS A 251 -13.62 -29.62 -0.06
CA HIS A 251 -14.26 -29.26 1.20
C HIS A 251 -15.02 -30.45 1.83
N ARG A 252 -15.77 -31.24 1.05
CA ARG A 252 -16.44 -32.45 1.56
C ARG A 252 -15.44 -33.46 2.10
N GLU A 253 -14.32 -33.67 1.40
CA GLU A 253 -13.24 -34.54 1.83
C GLU A 253 -12.59 -34.05 3.12
N LEU A 254 -12.27 -32.75 3.21
CA LEU A 254 -11.75 -32.14 4.44
C LEU A 254 -12.70 -32.33 5.62
N MET A 255 -14.00 -32.11 5.41
CA MET A 255 -14.99 -32.34 6.47
C MET A 255 -15.07 -33.82 6.87
N ALA A 256 -14.90 -34.75 5.92
CA ALA A 256 -14.86 -36.17 6.21
C ALA A 256 -13.59 -36.57 6.99
N THR A 257 -12.43 -36.03 6.62
CA THR A 257 -11.18 -36.29 7.34
C THR A 257 -11.21 -35.71 8.74
N CYS A 258 -11.71 -34.47 8.92
CA CYS A 258 -11.95 -33.88 10.23
C CYS A 258 -12.84 -34.79 11.08
N ARG A 259 -14.00 -35.25 10.57
CA ARG A 259 -14.90 -36.17 11.30
C ARG A 259 -14.25 -37.50 11.69
N ASN A 260 -13.34 -38.01 10.87
CA ASN A 260 -12.65 -39.27 11.16
C ASN A 260 -11.61 -39.14 12.27
N ILE A 261 -10.96 -37.97 12.39
CA ILE A 261 -9.94 -37.70 13.41
C ILE A 261 -10.51 -37.05 14.67
N GLU A 262 -11.74 -36.51 14.61
CA GLU A 262 -12.45 -35.92 15.76
C GLU A 262 -12.40 -36.87 16.96
N ASN A 263 -12.02 -36.34 18.12
CA ASN A 263 -12.10 -37.05 19.39
C ASN A 263 -13.56 -37.06 19.91
N GLU A 264 -13.86 -37.80 20.99
CA GLU A 264 -15.26 -37.93 21.44
C GLU A 264 -15.85 -36.63 21.99
N GLU A 265 -15.05 -35.80 22.66
CA GLU A 265 -15.48 -34.49 23.18
C GLU A 265 -15.85 -33.54 22.03
N GLU A 266 -15.00 -33.42 21.02
CA GLU A 266 -15.27 -32.64 19.79
C GLU A 266 -16.54 -33.14 19.06
N ARG A 267 -16.77 -34.46 19.04
CA ARG A 267 -17.97 -35.03 18.44
C ARG A 267 -19.24 -34.64 19.20
N ASP A 268 -19.18 -34.66 20.52
CA ASP A 268 -20.30 -34.30 21.38
C ASP A 268 -20.59 -32.80 21.31
N GLU A 269 -19.57 -31.95 21.34
CA GLU A 269 -19.70 -30.51 21.10
C GLU A 269 -20.36 -30.22 19.75
N ARG A 270 -19.93 -30.88 18.66
CA ARG A 270 -20.53 -30.72 17.34
C ARG A 270 -21.99 -31.19 17.29
N ARG A 271 -22.32 -32.31 17.95
CA ARG A 271 -23.71 -32.81 18.06
C ARG A 271 -24.58 -31.80 18.80
N GLU A 272 -24.08 -31.26 19.90
CA GLU A 272 -24.77 -30.26 20.70
C GLU A 272 -24.94 -28.94 19.94
N GLU A 273 -23.90 -28.46 19.28
CA GLU A 273 -23.97 -27.25 18.45
C GLU A 273 -24.96 -27.42 17.29
N SER A 274 -25.00 -28.61 16.69
CA SER A 274 -25.99 -28.97 15.67
C SER A 274 -27.41 -28.96 16.24
N ARG A 275 -27.61 -29.53 17.44
CA ARG A 275 -28.89 -29.54 18.15
C ARG A 275 -29.37 -28.11 18.41
N LEU A 276 -28.51 -27.28 18.99
CA LEU A 276 -28.79 -25.87 19.29
C LEU A 276 -29.05 -25.05 18.01
N ARG A 277 -28.32 -25.30 16.91
CA ARG A 277 -28.62 -24.67 15.61
C ARG A 277 -30.02 -25.03 15.12
N MET A 278 -30.39 -26.29 15.19
CA MET A 278 -31.71 -26.76 14.75
C MET A 278 -32.85 -26.26 15.64
N GLU A 279 -32.60 -26.09 16.94
CA GLU A 279 -33.53 -25.50 17.90
C GLU A 279 -33.76 -24.01 17.60
N ARG A 280 -32.70 -23.22 17.44
CA ARG A 280 -32.83 -21.80 17.03
C ARG A 280 -33.60 -21.61 15.72
N LEU A 281 -33.36 -22.49 14.73
CA LEU A 281 -34.11 -22.45 13.47
C LEU A 281 -35.58 -22.84 13.62
N ARG A 282 -35.95 -23.59 14.65
CA ARG A 282 -37.37 -23.87 14.95
C ARG A 282 -38.00 -22.66 15.64
N GLU A 283 -37.33 -22.09 16.63
CA GLU A 283 -37.78 -20.88 17.31
C GLU A 283 -37.98 -19.73 16.32
N GLU A 284 -37.01 -19.45 15.44
CA GLU A 284 -37.12 -18.41 14.40
C GLU A 284 -38.32 -18.66 13.47
N ARG A 285 -38.57 -19.92 13.08
CA ARG A 285 -39.75 -20.26 12.27
C ARG A 285 -41.05 -20.07 13.04
N GLU A 286 -41.08 -20.44 14.32
CA GLU A 286 -42.26 -20.26 15.17
C GLU A 286 -42.56 -18.77 15.39
N GLU A 287 -41.52 -17.96 15.59
CA GLU A 287 -41.60 -16.49 15.67
C GLU A 287 -42.13 -15.90 14.35
N ASP A 288 -41.56 -16.30 13.20
CA ASP A 288 -42.04 -15.87 11.88
C ASP A 288 -43.50 -16.27 11.62
N GLU A 289 -43.88 -17.50 11.98
CA GLU A 289 -45.26 -17.98 11.86
C GLU A 289 -46.21 -17.24 12.80
N GLU A 290 -45.76 -16.92 14.02
CA GLU A 290 -46.54 -16.13 14.97
C GLU A 290 -46.70 -14.68 14.51
N LEU A 291 -45.64 -14.07 13.98
CA LEU A 291 -45.71 -12.76 13.34
C LEU A 291 -46.72 -12.78 12.18
N LEU A 292 -46.68 -13.80 11.33
CA LEU A 292 -47.64 -13.96 10.24
C LEU A 292 -49.07 -14.15 10.75
N ARG A 293 -49.28 -14.95 11.82
CA ARG A 293 -50.58 -15.12 12.47
C ARG A 293 -51.10 -13.79 13.04
N ALA A 294 -50.25 -13.00 13.68
CA ALA A 294 -50.60 -11.70 14.24
C ALA A 294 -50.97 -10.69 13.14
N MET A 295 -50.21 -10.66 12.05
CA MET A 295 -50.52 -9.82 10.88
C MET A 295 -51.89 -10.18 10.30
N ASN A 296 -52.16 -11.47 10.05
CA ASN A 296 -53.45 -11.93 9.55
C ASN A 296 -54.60 -11.62 10.52
N ALA A 297 -54.37 -11.76 11.84
CA ALA A 297 -55.39 -11.42 12.84
C ALA A 297 -55.74 -9.93 12.79
N LEU A 298 -54.76 -9.04 12.67
CA LEU A 298 -55.00 -7.60 12.53
C LEU A 298 -55.76 -7.27 11.25
N GLU A 299 -55.42 -7.90 10.12
CA GLU A 299 -56.18 -7.75 8.86
C GLU A 299 -57.63 -8.21 9.00
N HIS A 300 -57.90 -9.24 9.82
CA HIS A 300 -59.25 -9.77 10.02
C HIS A 300 -60.05 -9.09 11.16
N VAL A 301 -59.40 -8.32 12.03
CA VAL A 301 -60.09 -7.55 13.10
C VAL A 301 -61.00 -6.45 12.51
N GLU A 302 -60.71 -5.95 11.30
CA GLU A 302 -61.59 -5.01 10.59
C GLU A 302 -62.89 -5.65 10.06
N ILE A 303 -62.98 -6.99 10.02
CA ILE A 303 -64.16 -7.75 9.59
C ILE A 303 -64.85 -8.40 10.79
N ILE A 304 -65.13 -7.62 11.84
CA ILE A 304 -66.12 -8.01 12.86
C ILE A 304 -67.37 -7.16 12.58
N PRO A 305 -68.37 -7.66 11.82
CA PRO A 305 -69.67 -7.05 11.85
C PRO A 305 -70.16 -7.09 13.30
N ILE A 306 -70.59 -5.94 13.83
CA ILE A 306 -71.25 -5.88 15.13
C ILE A 306 -72.57 -6.64 14.97
N GLU A 307 -72.55 -7.94 15.24
CA GLU A 307 -73.74 -8.79 15.28
C GLU A 307 -74.60 -8.30 16.44
N THR A 308 -75.86 -7.97 16.16
CA THR A 308 -76.85 -7.71 17.20
C THR A 308 -77.12 -9.00 18.01
N GLU A 309 -77.64 -8.89 19.24
CA GLU A 309 -77.93 -10.07 20.07
C GLU A 309 -78.88 -11.06 19.38
N GLU A 310 -79.79 -10.55 18.55
CA GLU A 310 -80.74 -11.35 17.75
C GLU A 310 -80.03 -12.12 16.61
N GLU A 311 -79.07 -11.49 15.92
CA GLU A 311 -78.28 -12.15 14.87
C GLU A 311 -77.33 -13.19 15.44
N ARG A 312 -76.73 -12.91 16.61
CA ARG A 312 -75.87 -13.84 17.32
C ARG A 312 -76.65 -15.07 17.78
N THR A 313 -77.82 -14.87 18.39
CA THR A 313 -78.68 -15.97 18.84
C THR A 313 -79.20 -16.79 17.67
N PHE A 314 -79.61 -16.15 16.57
CA PHE A 314 -79.99 -16.85 15.34
C PHE A 314 -78.84 -17.69 14.77
N ARG A 315 -77.62 -17.13 14.72
CA ARG A 315 -76.42 -17.85 14.25
C ARG A 315 -76.08 -19.03 15.15
N GLU A 316 -76.13 -18.85 16.47
CA GLU A 316 -75.90 -19.90 17.46
C GLU A 316 -76.96 -21.01 17.36
N GLU A 317 -78.24 -20.66 17.17
CA GLU A 317 -79.31 -21.63 16.90
C GLU A 317 -79.08 -22.40 15.60
N LEU A 318 -78.66 -21.72 14.52
CA LEU A 318 -78.37 -22.35 13.23
C LEU A 318 -77.22 -23.36 13.34
N LEU A 319 -76.15 -22.98 14.06
CA LEU A 319 -75.01 -23.86 14.34
C LEU A 319 -75.41 -25.03 15.25
N ALA A 320 -76.22 -24.77 16.28
CA ALA A 320 -76.74 -25.81 17.17
C ALA A 320 -77.70 -26.77 16.45
N ALA A 321 -78.52 -26.28 15.53
CA ALA A 321 -79.39 -27.08 14.67
C ALA A 321 -78.58 -27.96 13.73
N ARG A 322 -77.54 -27.41 13.08
CA ARG A 322 -76.60 -28.17 12.24
C ARG A 322 -75.86 -29.25 13.03
N ASN A 323 -75.38 -28.91 14.24
CA ASN A 323 -74.68 -29.86 15.10
C ASN A 323 -75.62 -30.97 15.61
N ARG A 324 -76.89 -30.66 15.89
CA ARG A 324 -77.92 -31.65 16.26
C ARG A 324 -78.35 -32.54 15.09
N ALA A 325 -78.48 -31.98 13.89
CA ALA A 325 -78.82 -32.73 12.69
C ALA A 325 -77.70 -33.74 12.32
N GLY A 326 -76.46 -33.47 12.72
CA GLY A 326 -75.29 -34.21 12.30
C GLY A 326 -75.03 -33.99 10.81
N VAL A 327 -73.78 -33.75 10.43
CA VAL A 327 -73.44 -33.76 9.00
C VAL A 327 -73.62 -35.20 8.51
N PRO A 328 -74.43 -35.48 7.47
CA PRO A 328 -74.50 -36.82 6.90
C PRO A 328 -73.08 -37.32 6.68
N ARG A 329 -72.77 -38.58 6.99
CA ARG A 329 -71.44 -39.15 6.72
C ARG A 329 -71.21 -39.18 5.21
N THR A 330 -70.78 -38.06 4.64
CA THR A 330 -70.49 -37.89 3.22
C THR A 330 -69.20 -38.60 2.84
N HIS A 331 -68.44 -39.16 3.78
CA HIS A 331 -67.23 -39.93 3.49
C HIS A 331 -67.49 -41.03 2.45
N ARG A 332 -68.62 -41.76 2.54
CA ARG A 332 -68.95 -42.80 1.54
C ARG A 332 -69.38 -42.24 0.19
N ALA A 333 -69.92 -41.02 0.14
CA ALA A 333 -70.24 -40.30 -1.09
C ALA A 333 -69.01 -39.59 -1.70
N ALA A 334 -68.02 -39.23 -0.87
CA ALA A 334 -66.78 -38.59 -1.23
C ALA A 334 -65.68 -39.59 -1.62
N CYS A 335 -65.76 -40.84 -1.15
CA CYS A 335 -64.99 -41.97 -1.66
C CYS A 335 -65.44 -42.29 -3.09
N LYS A 336 -64.95 -41.51 -4.06
CA LYS A 336 -64.97 -41.90 -5.47
C LYS A 336 -64.11 -43.13 -5.62
N THR A 337 -64.63 -44.17 -6.26
CA THR A 337 -63.82 -45.29 -6.76
C THR A 337 -62.73 -44.69 -7.65
N LEU A 338 -61.47 -44.77 -7.24
CA LEU A 338 -60.33 -44.39 -8.07
C LEU A 338 -60.27 -45.37 -9.24
N THR A 339 -60.91 -45.02 -10.36
CA THR A 339 -60.72 -45.70 -11.64
C THR A 339 -59.25 -45.56 -12.02
N SER A 340 -58.58 -46.67 -12.39
CA SER A 340 -57.16 -46.65 -12.72
C SER A 340 -56.85 -45.56 -13.76
N GLU A 341 -55.91 -44.67 -13.45
CA GLU A 341 -55.48 -43.56 -14.32
C GLU A 341 -54.97 -44.04 -15.69
N ASN A 342 -54.60 -45.33 -15.81
CA ASN A 342 -54.17 -45.96 -17.05
C ASN A 342 -55.28 -46.15 -18.10
N ARG A 343 -56.53 -45.76 -17.80
CA ARG A 343 -57.67 -45.81 -18.75
C ARG A 343 -58.41 -44.47 -18.81
N VAL A 344 -57.69 -43.36 -18.81
CA VAL A 344 -58.28 -42.05 -19.16
C VAL A 344 -58.36 -41.97 -20.70
N PRO A 345 -59.56 -41.87 -21.30
CA PRO A 345 -59.68 -41.64 -22.73
C PRO A 345 -59.01 -40.32 -23.08
N LEU A 346 -58.03 -40.35 -23.97
CA LEU A 346 -57.40 -39.15 -24.52
C LEU A 346 -58.48 -38.33 -25.23
N HIS A 347 -58.87 -37.21 -24.63
CA HIS A 347 -59.90 -36.35 -25.21
C HIS A 347 -59.24 -35.34 -26.15
N ASP A 348 -59.22 -35.66 -27.44
CA ASP A 348 -58.74 -34.76 -28.48
C ASP A 348 -59.85 -33.75 -28.86
N CYS A 349 -59.57 -32.46 -28.68
CA CYS A 349 -60.47 -31.36 -29.04
C CYS A 349 -60.35 -30.98 -30.54
N GLY A 350 -59.49 -31.67 -31.31
CA GLY A 350 -59.22 -31.44 -32.73
C GLY A 350 -58.35 -30.21 -32.97
N GLU A 351 -58.12 -29.84 -34.24
CA GLU A 351 -57.25 -28.72 -34.60
C GLU A 351 -57.87 -27.34 -34.30
N MET A 352 -57.02 -26.35 -33.97
CA MET A 352 -57.40 -24.97 -33.66
C MET A 352 -57.61 -24.10 -34.92
N THR A 353 -58.55 -24.51 -35.78
CA THR A 353 -58.78 -23.88 -37.09
C THR A 353 -60.05 -23.04 -37.16
N VAL A 354 -60.93 -23.08 -36.14
CA VAL A 354 -62.20 -22.35 -36.16
C VAL A 354 -62.02 -20.95 -35.60
N THR A 355 -62.29 -19.91 -36.37
CA THR A 355 -62.26 -18.53 -35.88
C THR A 355 -63.63 -18.06 -35.38
N CYS A 356 -63.63 -17.25 -34.33
CA CYS A 356 -64.81 -16.51 -33.90
C CYS A 356 -65.10 -15.37 -34.89
N GLY A 357 -66.34 -15.27 -35.39
CA GLY A 357 -66.72 -14.23 -36.35
C GLY A 357 -66.73 -12.80 -35.78
N GLU A 358 -66.77 -12.64 -34.46
CA GLU A 358 -66.88 -11.33 -33.81
C GLU A 358 -65.51 -10.75 -33.41
N CYS A 359 -64.61 -11.58 -32.87
CA CYS A 359 -63.30 -11.13 -32.36
C CYS A 359 -62.10 -11.84 -33.01
N ASN A 360 -62.33 -12.65 -34.05
CA ASN A 360 -61.32 -13.40 -34.81
C ASN A 360 -60.42 -14.36 -33.98
N ALA A 361 -60.76 -14.63 -32.73
CA ALA A 361 -60.03 -15.60 -31.90
C ALA A 361 -60.14 -17.02 -32.49
N ARG A 362 -59.03 -17.77 -32.51
CA ARG A 362 -58.99 -19.16 -32.98
C ARG A 362 -59.39 -20.12 -31.85
N HIS A 363 -60.23 -21.10 -32.17
CA HIS A 363 -60.78 -22.12 -31.28
C HIS A 363 -60.64 -23.51 -31.90
N PHE A 364 -60.62 -24.52 -31.04
CA PHE A 364 -60.60 -25.93 -31.43
C PHE A 364 -61.94 -26.37 -32.02
N LYS A 365 -61.89 -27.21 -33.05
CA LYS A 365 -63.09 -27.68 -33.77
C LYS A 365 -64.10 -28.38 -32.84
N GLY A 366 -63.62 -29.18 -31.88
CA GLY A 366 -64.45 -29.91 -30.92
C GLY A 366 -65.15 -29.03 -29.87
N VAL A 367 -64.70 -27.79 -29.69
CA VAL A 367 -65.24 -26.85 -28.69
C VAL A 367 -66.22 -25.86 -29.34
N ARG A 368 -66.49 -25.99 -30.65
CA ARG A 368 -67.37 -25.09 -31.38
C ARG A 368 -68.84 -25.26 -30.93
N PRO A 369 -69.47 -24.21 -30.36
CA PRO A 369 -70.90 -24.27 -30.03
C PRO A 369 -71.75 -24.37 -31.30
N SER A 370 -72.91 -25.04 -31.21
CA SER A 370 -73.86 -25.21 -32.32
C SER A 370 -74.24 -23.88 -32.98
N ASP A 371 -74.37 -22.83 -32.17
CA ASP A 371 -74.75 -21.48 -32.59
C ASP A 371 -73.62 -20.70 -33.28
N LYS A 372 -72.41 -21.27 -33.40
CA LYS A 372 -71.19 -20.65 -33.95
C LYS A 372 -70.74 -19.35 -33.24
N LYS A 373 -71.43 -18.95 -32.17
CA LYS A 373 -71.11 -17.79 -31.33
C LYS A 373 -70.41 -18.24 -30.05
N PHE A 374 -69.16 -17.84 -29.89
CA PHE A 374 -68.35 -18.21 -28.74
C PHE A 374 -68.64 -17.29 -27.55
N THR A 375 -69.02 -17.88 -26.42
CA THR A 375 -69.15 -17.17 -25.14
C THR A 375 -67.80 -16.89 -24.52
N GLN A 376 -66.83 -17.78 -24.74
CA GLN A 376 -65.57 -17.78 -23.99
C GLN A 376 -64.58 -16.67 -24.40
N CYS A 377 -64.60 -16.23 -25.67
CA CYS A 377 -63.68 -15.18 -26.12
C CYS A 377 -64.28 -13.77 -26.01
N CYS A 378 -65.50 -13.55 -26.49
CA CYS A 378 -66.12 -12.22 -26.55
C CYS A 378 -67.55 -12.19 -25.99
N ALA A 379 -67.97 -13.21 -25.25
CA ALA A 379 -69.33 -13.36 -24.75
C ALA A 379 -70.41 -13.16 -25.84
N LYS A 380 -70.20 -13.76 -27.02
CA LYS A 380 -71.03 -13.58 -28.23
C LYS A 380 -71.01 -12.14 -28.78
N GLY A 381 -69.84 -11.49 -28.79
CA GLY A 381 -69.65 -10.14 -29.34
C GLY A 381 -69.99 -9.00 -28.38
N LYS A 382 -70.32 -9.30 -27.12
CA LYS A 382 -70.65 -8.30 -26.09
C LYS A 382 -69.42 -7.63 -25.49
N VAL A 383 -68.26 -8.28 -25.59
CA VAL A 383 -67.00 -7.77 -25.05
C VAL A 383 -66.10 -7.39 -26.22
N ILE A 384 -65.78 -6.09 -26.32
CA ILE A 384 -64.78 -5.58 -27.26
C ILE A 384 -63.42 -5.79 -26.63
N LEU A 385 -62.67 -6.77 -27.12
CA LEU A 385 -61.29 -6.98 -26.70
C LEU A 385 -60.38 -6.01 -27.45
N PRO A 386 -59.51 -5.25 -26.77
CA PRO A 386 -58.50 -4.46 -27.45
C PRO A 386 -57.57 -5.39 -28.25
N PRO A 387 -57.03 -4.93 -29.40
CA PRO A 387 -56.09 -5.73 -30.16
C PRO A 387 -54.92 -6.15 -29.25
N PRO A 388 -54.46 -7.40 -29.34
CA PRO A 388 -53.36 -7.87 -28.52
C PRO A 388 -52.14 -6.98 -28.77
N LYS A 389 -51.43 -6.63 -27.69
CA LYS A 389 -50.19 -5.86 -27.78
C LYS A 389 -49.22 -6.59 -28.70
N GLU A 390 -48.54 -5.84 -29.56
CA GLU A 390 -47.52 -6.41 -30.42
C GLU A 390 -46.48 -7.15 -29.58
N CYS A 391 -46.11 -8.35 -30.04
CA CYS A 391 -45.10 -9.15 -29.38
C CYS A 391 -43.80 -8.33 -29.33
N PRO A 392 -43.21 -8.09 -28.15
CA PRO A 392 -41.95 -7.38 -28.03
C PRO A 392 -40.90 -7.99 -28.96
N GLN A 393 -40.17 -7.16 -29.69
CA GLN A 393 -39.29 -7.60 -30.79
C GLN A 393 -38.27 -8.66 -30.38
N LEU A 394 -37.79 -8.62 -29.14
CA LEU A 394 -36.88 -9.64 -28.59
C LEU A 394 -37.55 -11.00 -28.44
N LEU A 395 -38.79 -11.03 -27.95
CA LEU A 395 -39.55 -12.28 -27.84
C LEU A 395 -39.87 -12.86 -29.21
N ALA A 396 -40.21 -12.01 -30.18
CA ALA A 396 -40.45 -12.43 -31.55
C ALA A 396 -39.20 -13.09 -32.17
N LYS A 397 -38.02 -12.46 -32.01
CA LYS A 397 -36.73 -13.01 -32.48
C LYS A 397 -36.33 -14.29 -31.76
N LEU A 398 -36.65 -14.43 -30.48
CA LEU A 398 -36.44 -15.67 -29.72
C LEU A 398 -37.32 -16.81 -30.26
N LEU A 399 -38.61 -16.55 -30.45
CA LEU A 399 -39.58 -17.55 -30.95
C LEU A 399 -39.33 -17.95 -32.41
N GLN A 400 -38.72 -17.07 -33.21
CA GLN A 400 -38.34 -17.33 -34.60
C GLN A 400 -36.96 -17.98 -34.75
N ASN A 401 -36.26 -18.26 -33.64
CA ASN A 401 -34.88 -18.79 -33.60
C ASN A 401 -33.82 -17.85 -34.21
N ASP A 402 -34.13 -16.56 -34.32
CA ASP A 402 -33.25 -15.52 -34.88
C ASP A 402 -32.47 -14.76 -33.81
N HIS A 403 -32.49 -15.24 -32.56
CA HIS A 403 -31.75 -14.65 -31.44
C HIS A 403 -30.72 -15.65 -30.87
N PRO A 404 -29.49 -15.22 -30.52
CA PRO A 404 -28.43 -16.13 -30.05
C PRO A 404 -28.81 -16.94 -28.80
N LYS A 405 -29.70 -16.42 -27.95
CA LYS A 405 -30.24 -17.14 -26.78
C LYS A 405 -31.38 -18.12 -27.09
N ALA A 406 -31.87 -18.21 -28.33
CA ALA A 406 -32.96 -19.12 -28.69
C ALA A 406 -32.56 -20.61 -28.57
N LYS A 407 -31.26 -20.94 -28.71
CA LYS A 407 -30.75 -22.30 -28.54
C LYS A 407 -30.72 -22.81 -27.10
N ALA A 408 -31.00 -21.94 -26.12
CA ALA A 408 -30.94 -22.24 -24.69
C ALA A 408 -32.34 -22.35 -24.03
N PHE A 409 -33.42 -22.23 -24.81
CA PHE A 409 -34.81 -22.27 -24.35
C PHE A 409 -35.59 -23.43 -24.96
#